data_AF-A0AAP4CYG5-F1
#
_entry.id   AF-A0AAP4CYG5-F1
#
_cell.length_a   1.000
_cell.length_b   1.000
_cell.length_c   1.000
_cell.angle_alpha   90.00
_cell.angle_beta   90.00
_cell.angle_gamma   90.00
#
_symmetry.space_group_name_H-M   'P 1'
#
loop_
_entity.id
_entity.type
_entity.pdbx_description
1 polymer ?
#
loop_
_entity_poly.entity_id
_entity_poly.type
_entity_poly.pdbx_seq_one_letter_code
_entity_poly.pdbx_strand_id
1 'polypeptide(L)'
;MPDVVYKGKTQPRIWTKPLRKLTAETSRGFEVIDFAREVLKIELYPWQQWLLIHALEILEDGAYRFRQVIVLVARQNGKSLLASVLAAWWLYVDSRRFAARVPPVTFKIIGTAQNLDIAREVWSSVRAWSNYEPESIEEEKLVIP
;
A
#
# COMPACT_ATOMS: atom_id res chain seq x y z
N MET A 1 13.92 17.38 0.14
CA MET A 1 13.07 18.53 0.52
C MET A 1 13.48 18.97 1.92
N PRO A 2 13.81 20.24 2.17
CA PRO A 2 14.22 20.70 3.49
C PRO A 2 13.00 20.76 4.45
N ASP A 3 13.21 20.28 5.68
CA ASP A 3 12.50 20.55 6.94
C ASP A 3 10.96 20.59 6.97
N VAL A 4 10.29 19.62 6.33
CA VAL A 4 8.87 19.38 6.64
C VAL A 4 8.78 18.75 8.03
N VAL A 5 8.44 19.56 9.03
CA VAL A 5 8.15 19.08 10.38
C VAL A 5 6.80 18.39 10.39
N TYR A 6 6.79 17.05 10.30
CA TYR A 6 5.59 16.26 10.48
C TYR A 6 5.06 16.41 11.90
N LYS A 7 3.81 16.87 12.04
CA LYS A 7 3.09 16.88 13.32
C LYS A 7 2.26 15.59 13.44
N GLY A 8 2.27 14.98 14.62
CA GLY A 8 1.48 13.79 14.91
C GLY A 8 2.28 12.70 15.63
N LYS A 9 1.71 11.50 15.72
CA LYS A 9 2.38 10.32 16.28
C LYS A 9 2.43 9.23 15.23
N THR A 10 3.63 8.73 14.97
CA THR A 10 3.88 7.59 14.07
C THR A 10 3.20 6.31 14.59
N GLN A 11 3.34 6.06 15.89
CA GLN A 11 2.81 4.85 16.52
C GLN A 11 1.39 5.08 17.04
N PRO A 12 0.46 4.14 16.80
CA PRO A 12 -0.88 4.19 17.36
C PRO A 12 -0.85 3.98 18.88
N ARG A 13 -1.89 4.46 19.56
CA ARG A 13 -2.03 4.31 21.02
C ARG A 13 -2.24 2.85 21.45
N ILE A 14 -3.00 2.09 20.65
CA ILE A 14 -3.34 0.69 20.91
C ILE A 14 -3.09 -0.08 19.61
N TRP A 15 -2.37 -1.19 19.70
CA TRP A 15 -2.04 -2.04 18.55
C TRP A 15 -1.57 -3.42 19.01
N THR A 16 -1.60 -4.39 18.09
CA THR A 16 -1.18 -5.77 18.34
C THR A 16 0.33 -5.90 18.20
N LYS A 17 1.02 -6.26 19.28
CA LYS A 17 2.48 -6.43 19.28
C LYS A 17 2.95 -7.45 18.22
N PRO A 18 4.17 -7.29 17.66
CA PRO A 18 4.71 -8.19 16.65
C PRO A 18 4.84 -9.59 17.24
N LEU A 19 4.67 -10.63 16.42
CA LEU A 19 4.88 -12.02 16.85
C LEU A 19 6.36 -12.26 17.11
N ARG A 20 7.20 -11.63 16.29
CA ARG A 20 8.66 -11.67 16.34
C ARG A 20 9.25 -10.33 15.89
N LYS A 21 10.58 -10.20 15.95
CA LYS A 21 11.28 -9.01 15.42
C LYS A 21 10.89 -8.80 13.95
N LEU A 22 10.49 -7.57 13.61
CA LEU A 22 10.12 -7.21 12.25
C LEU A 22 11.34 -6.78 11.45
N THR A 23 11.62 -7.50 10.38
CA THR A 23 12.66 -7.23 9.38
C THR A 23 12.09 -7.43 7.97
N ALA A 24 12.88 -7.17 6.93
CA ALA A 24 12.48 -7.38 5.54
C ALA A 24 12.12 -8.85 5.25
N GLU A 25 12.69 -9.80 6.01
CA GLU A 25 12.40 -11.23 5.90
C GLU A 25 11.10 -11.64 6.60
N THR A 26 10.64 -10.88 7.61
CA THR A 26 9.48 -11.24 8.43
C THR A 26 8.26 -10.34 8.22
N SER A 27 8.36 -9.31 7.38
CA SER A 27 7.24 -8.45 7.01
C SER A 27 7.39 -7.95 5.58
N ARG A 28 6.30 -8.04 4.82
CA ARG A 28 6.22 -7.47 3.46
C ARG A 28 6.12 -5.96 3.47
N GLY A 29 5.89 -5.34 4.63
CA GLY A 29 5.75 -3.88 4.72
C GLY A 29 6.99 -3.13 4.24
N PHE A 30 8.19 -3.67 4.47
CA PHE A 30 9.43 -3.10 3.96
C PHE A 30 9.45 -3.07 2.43
N GLU A 31 9.06 -4.18 1.80
CA GLU A 31 8.97 -4.30 0.34
C GLU A 31 7.94 -3.33 -0.26
N VAL A 32 6.81 -3.10 0.41
CA VAL A 32 5.82 -2.10 -0.04
C VAL A 32 6.39 -0.68 0.04
N ILE A 33 7.14 -0.37 1.09
CA ILE A 33 7.78 0.95 1.26
C ILE A 33 8.81 1.18 0.15
N ASP A 34 9.64 0.18 -0.14
CA ASP A 34 10.62 0.25 -1.22
C ASP A 34 9.93 0.35 -2.58
N PHE A 35 8.86 -0.40 -2.82
CA PHE A 35 8.06 -0.26 -4.04
C PHE A 35 7.48 1.16 -4.19
N ALA A 36 6.92 1.73 -3.13
CA ALA A 36 6.38 3.08 -3.16
C ALA A 36 7.47 4.11 -3.51
N ARG A 37 8.65 4.01 -2.88
CA ARG A 37 9.75 4.95 -3.11
C ARG A 37 10.42 4.75 -4.47
N GLU A 38 10.79 3.52 -4.79
CA GLU A 38 11.66 3.22 -5.92
C GLU A 38 10.91 3.05 -7.23
N VAL A 39 9.70 2.49 -7.19
CA VAL A 39 8.86 2.33 -8.39
C VAL A 39 7.94 3.53 -8.50
N LEU A 40 7.06 3.75 -7.51
CA LEU A 40 6.03 4.79 -7.65
C LEU A 40 6.53 6.22 -7.43
N LYS A 41 7.78 6.41 -6.98
CA LYS A 41 8.37 7.71 -6.61
C LYS A 41 7.55 8.47 -5.57
N ILE A 42 6.88 7.73 -4.68
CA ILE A 42 6.05 8.24 -3.58
C ILE A 42 6.77 8.02 -2.25
N GLU A 43 7.02 9.10 -1.51
CA GLU A 43 7.48 9.00 -0.13
C GLU A 43 6.28 8.89 0.82
N LEU A 44 6.18 7.76 1.53
CA LEU A 44 5.12 7.52 2.50
C LEU A 44 5.39 8.23 3.83
N TYR A 45 4.33 8.70 4.48
CA TYR A 45 4.42 9.24 5.83
C TYR A 45 4.92 8.19 6.84
N PRO A 46 5.59 8.62 7.92
CA PRO A 46 6.12 7.69 8.92
C PRO A 46 5.08 6.71 9.48
N TRP A 47 3.85 7.17 9.72
CA TRP A 47 2.78 6.30 10.24
C TRP A 47 2.31 5.25 9.21
N GLN A 48 2.35 5.58 7.91
CA GLN A 48 2.01 4.66 6.83
C GLN A 48 3.07 3.56 6.74
N GLN A 49 4.35 3.94 6.78
CA GLN A 49 5.47 2.99 6.81
C GLN A 49 5.38 2.06 8.03
N TRP A 50 5.15 2.64 9.22
CA TRP A 50 4.97 1.88 10.45
C TRP A 50 3.81 0.89 10.32
N LEU A 51 2.66 1.35 9.81
CA LEU A 51 1.49 0.50 9.61
C LEU A 51 1.79 -0.66 8.65
N LEU A 52 2.42 -0.41 7.50
CA LEU A 52 2.76 -1.45 6.53
C LEU A 52 3.65 -2.54 7.16
N ILE A 53 4.70 -2.14 7.87
CA ILE A 53 5.63 -3.07 8.53
C ILE A 53 4.90 -3.97 9.53
N HIS A 54 3.94 -3.43 10.28
CA HIS A 54 3.25 -4.20 11.32
C HIS A 54 2.05 -4.98 10.78
N ALA A 55 1.31 -4.43 9.81
CA ALA A 55 0.12 -5.04 9.25
C ALA A 55 0.43 -6.18 8.28
N LEU A 56 1.58 -6.11 7.59
CA LEU A 56 2.01 -7.10 6.60
C LEU A 56 3.06 -8.07 7.15
N GLU A 57 3.03 -8.32 8.46
CA GLU A 57 3.81 -9.38 9.10
C GLU A 57 3.43 -10.75 8.51
N ILE A 58 4.44 -11.58 8.27
CA ILE A 58 4.27 -12.92 7.68
C ILE A 58 4.70 -14.02 8.64
N LEU A 59 4.04 -15.17 8.52
CA LEU A 59 4.38 -16.43 9.18
C LEU A 59 5.58 -17.10 8.46
N GLU A 60 6.05 -18.21 9.02
CA GLU A 60 7.18 -18.97 8.45
C GLU A 60 6.89 -19.55 7.06
N ASP A 61 5.63 -19.88 6.77
CA ASP A 61 5.18 -20.35 5.46
C ASP A 61 5.00 -19.21 4.44
N GLY A 62 5.29 -17.97 4.84
CA GLY A 62 5.17 -16.77 4.01
C GLY A 62 3.75 -16.22 3.90
N ALA A 63 2.74 -16.84 4.51
CA ALA A 63 1.40 -16.29 4.58
C ALA A 63 1.33 -15.08 5.53
N TYR A 64 0.39 -14.16 5.30
CA TYR A 64 0.16 -13.06 6.24
C TYR A 64 -0.32 -13.59 7.60
N ARG A 65 0.26 -13.04 8.67
CA ARG A 65 -0.18 -13.29 10.05
C ARG A 65 -1.63 -12.85 10.25
N PHE A 66 -1.98 -11.69 9.69
CA PHE A 66 -3.29 -11.09 9.86
C PHE A 66 -4.17 -11.34 8.66
N ARG A 67 -5.29 -12.05 8.87
CA ARG A 67 -6.36 -12.16 7.86
C ARG A 67 -7.19 -10.87 7.73
N GLN A 68 -7.23 -10.08 8.81
CA GLN A 68 -7.98 -8.83 8.89
C GLN A 68 -7.16 -7.79 9.66
N VAL A 69 -7.11 -6.57 9.13
CA VAL A 69 -6.43 -5.42 9.74
C VAL A 69 -7.42 -4.28 9.84
N ILE A 70 -7.61 -3.74 11.04
CA ILE A 70 -8.47 -2.58 11.29
C ILE A 70 -7.59 -1.40 11.65
N VAL A 71 -7.78 -0.28 10.95
CA VAL A 71 -6.98 0.94 11.12
C VAL A 71 -7.90 2.10 11.46
N LEU A 72 -7.63 2.78 12.58
CA LEU A 72 -8.29 4.02 12.97
C LEU A 72 -7.32 5.18 12.76
N VAL A 73 -7.68 6.09 11.86
CA VAL A 73 -6.83 7.21 11.44
C VAL A 73 -7.67 8.47 11.25
N ALA A 74 -7.08 9.63 11.56
CA ALA A 74 -7.72 10.92 11.37
C ALA A 74 -8.08 11.19 9.90
N ARG A 75 -9.03 12.11 9.68
CA ARG A 75 -9.41 12.53 8.32
C ARG A 75 -8.20 13.17 7.60
N GLN A 76 -8.19 13.04 6.26
CA GLN A 76 -7.19 13.64 5.38
C GLN A 76 -5.71 13.31 5.68
N ASN A 77 -5.44 12.23 6.41
CA ASN A 77 -4.07 11.86 6.81
C ASN A 77 -3.31 11.02 5.76
N GLY A 78 -3.74 11.02 4.49
CA GLY A 78 -3.13 10.21 3.42
C GLY A 78 -3.60 8.75 3.35
N LYS A 79 -4.75 8.40 3.95
CA LYS A 79 -5.24 7.00 3.92
C LYS A 79 -5.57 6.47 2.51
N SER A 80 -6.07 7.32 1.60
CA SER A 80 -6.40 6.92 0.22
C SER A 80 -5.12 6.59 -0.55
N LEU A 81 -4.08 7.43 -0.43
CA LEU A 81 -2.77 7.17 -1.04
C LEU A 81 -2.19 5.83 -0.61
N LEU A 82 -2.24 5.51 0.70
CA LEU A 82 -1.78 4.22 1.21
C LEU A 82 -2.54 3.05 0.58
N ALA A 83 -3.87 3.17 0.43
CA ALA A 83 -4.69 2.14 -0.20
C ALA A 83 -4.32 1.95 -1.69
N SER A 84 -4.07 3.03 -2.43
CA SER A 84 -3.61 2.97 -3.83
C SER A 84 -2.26 2.31 -3.97
N VAL A 85 -1.30 2.66 -3.11
CA VAL A 85 0.05 2.03 -3.09
C VAL A 85 -0.05 0.53 -2.82
N LEU A 86 -0.85 0.12 -1.82
CA LEU A 86 -1.08 -1.29 -1.51
C LEU A 86 -1.76 -2.03 -2.67
N ALA A 87 -2.79 -1.43 -3.29
CA ALA A 87 -3.48 -2.03 -4.42
C ALA A 87 -2.54 -2.24 -5.61
N ALA A 88 -1.72 -1.25 -5.95
CA ALA A 88 -0.70 -1.37 -6.99
C ALA A 88 0.31 -2.47 -6.65
N TRP A 89 0.87 -2.46 -5.44
CA TRP A 89 1.86 -3.47 -5.03
C TRP A 89 1.27 -4.89 -5.06
N TRP A 90 0.04 -5.09 -4.57
CA TRP A 90 -0.63 -6.39 -4.65
C TRP A 90 -0.83 -6.86 -6.09
N LEU A 91 -1.25 -5.98 -7.00
CA LEU A 91 -1.42 -6.32 -8.42
C LEU A 91 -0.10 -6.67 -9.10
N TYR A 92 0.93 -5.84 -8.93
CA TYR A 92 2.16 -5.95 -9.71
C TYR A 92 3.22 -6.83 -9.06
N VAL A 93 3.18 -7.06 -7.75
CA VAL A 93 4.23 -7.80 -7.04
C VAL A 93 3.63 -9.04 -6.37
N ASP A 94 2.68 -8.86 -5.45
CA ASP A 94 2.18 -9.96 -4.61
C ASP A 94 1.41 -11.02 -5.39
N SER A 95 0.66 -10.62 -6.42
CA SER A 95 -0.16 -11.50 -7.26
C SER A 95 0.63 -12.67 -7.86
N ARG A 96 1.95 -12.51 -8.06
CA ARG A 96 2.84 -13.52 -8.62
C ARG A 96 3.36 -14.52 -7.58
N ARG A 97 3.28 -14.22 -6.28
CA ARG A 97 3.90 -15.03 -5.22
C ARG A 97 3.24 -16.38 -5.03
N PHE A 98 1.91 -16.44 -5.15
CA PHE A 98 1.12 -17.66 -4.99
C PHE A 98 0.35 -18.01 -6.27
N ALA A 99 1.02 -17.89 -7.42
CA ALA A 99 0.41 -18.11 -8.74
C ALA A 99 -0.25 -19.50 -8.89
N ALA A 100 0.24 -20.51 -8.16
CA ALA A 100 -0.37 -21.84 -8.12
C ALA A 100 -1.74 -21.89 -7.40
N ARG A 101 -2.02 -20.93 -6.50
CA ARG A 101 -3.32 -20.81 -5.79
C ARG A 101 -4.28 -19.91 -6.56
N VAL A 102 -3.80 -18.75 -7.00
CA VAL A 102 -4.58 -17.79 -7.79
C VAL A 102 -3.66 -17.22 -8.87
N PRO A 103 -3.93 -17.50 -10.16
CA PRO A 103 -3.17 -16.93 -11.26
C PRO A 103 -3.22 -15.39 -11.24
N PRO A 104 -2.12 -14.68 -11.52
CA PRO A 104 -2.07 -13.21 -11.49
C PRO A 104 -3.19 -12.54 -12.31
N VAL A 105 -3.51 -13.09 -13.48
CA VAL A 105 -4.57 -12.59 -14.38
C VAL A 105 -5.98 -12.67 -13.80
N THR A 106 -6.18 -13.50 -12.77
CA THR A 106 -7.46 -13.65 -12.05
C THR A 106 -7.41 -13.11 -10.62
N PHE A 107 -6.27 -12.57 -10.19
CA PHE A 107 -6.11 -11.98 -8.88
C PHE A 107 -6.97 -10.72 -8.77
N LYS A 108 -7.77 -10.62 -7.71
CA LYS A 108 -8.73 -9.53 -7.53
C LYS A 108 -8.48 -8.81 -6.23
N ILE A 109 -8.54 -7.50 -6.30
CA ILE A 109 -8.54 -6.60 -5.16
C ILE A 109 -9.82 -5.79 -5.28
N ILE A 110 -10.59 -5.72 -4.19
CA ILE A 110 -11.89 -5.07 -4.19
C ILE A 110 -11.83 -3.92 -3.18
N GLY A 111 -12.04 -2.70 -3.66
CA GLY A 111 -12.21 -1.51 -2.84
C GLY A 111 -13.69 -1.25 -2.58
N THR A 112 -14.07 -0.98 -1.34
CA THR A 112 -15.43 -0.61 -0.95
C THR A 112 -15.43 0.70 -0.19
N ALA A 113 -16.42 1.55 -0.44
CA ALA A 113 -16.62 2.80 0.28
C ALA A 113 -18.13 3.08 0.42
N GLN A 114 -18.47 4.13 1.15
CA GLN A 114 -19.84 4.59 1.35
C GLN A 114 -20.54 5.01 0.04
N ASN A 115 -19.78 5.37 -0.99
CA ASN A 115 -20.30 5.65 -2.33
C ASN A 115 -19.29 5.23 -3.40
N LEU A 116 -19.78 5.14 -4.65
CA LEU A 116 -19.00 4.62 -5.77
C LEU A 116 -17.82 5.52 -6.15
N ASP A 117 -18.00 6.85 -6.08
CA ASP A 117 -16.96 7.79 -6.49
C ASP A 117 -15.73 7.71 -5.58
N ILE A 118 -15.94 7.52 -4.28
CA ILE A 118 -14.85 7.35 -3.31
C ILE A 118 -14.20 5.97 -3.47
N ALA A 119 -14.98 4.94 -3.80
CA ALA A 119 -14.42 3.62 -4.09
C ALA A 119 -13.54 3.63 -5.36
N ARG A 120 -13.84 4.50 -6.33
CA ARG A 120 -13.08 4.66 -7.58
C ARG A 120 -11.75 5.39 -7.39
N GLU A 121 -11.64 6.30 -6.42
CA GLU A 121 -10.44 7.14 -6.22
C GLU A 121 -9.14 6.33 -6.18
N VAL A 122 -9.16 5.20 -5.45
CA VAL A 122 -8.02 4.28 -5.34
C VAL A 122 -7.63 3.70 -6.71
N TRP A 123 -8.63 3.22 -7.47
CA TRP A 123 -8.42 2.62 -8.79
C TRP A 123 -7.98 3.64 -9.84
N SER A 124 -8.49 4.87 -9.76
CA SER A 124 -8.07 5.96 -10.62
C SER A 124 -6.58 6.27 -10.46
N SER A 125 -6.05 6.29 -9.23
CA SER A 125 -4.61 6.46 -9.00
C SER A 125 -3.80 5.31 -9.62
N VAL A 126 -4.21 4.07 -9.37
CA VAL A 126 -3.49 2.88 -9.88
C VAL A 126 -3.51 2.84 -11.41
N ARG A 127 -4.64 3.18 -12.04
CA ARG A 127 -4.76 3.29 -13.50
C ARG A 127 -3.82 4.38 -14.03
N ALA A 128 -3.84 5.58 -13.44
CA ALA A 128 -3.00 6.69 -13.89
C ALA A 128 -1.51 6.34 -13.87
N TRP A 129 -1.06 5.69 -12.80
CA TRP A 129 0.34 5.26 -12.64
C TRP A 129 0.81 4.25 -13.68
N SER A 130 -0.10 3.47 -14.24
CA SER A 130 0.20 2.37 -15.16
C SER A 130 -0.31 2.59 -16.58
N ASN A 131 -0.79 3.81 -16.88
CA ASN A 131 -1.39 4.11 -18.18
C ASN A 131 -0.31 4.30 -19.25
N TYR A 132 -0.17 3.34 -20.16
CA TYR A 132 0.78 3.44 -21.28
C TYR A 132 0.33 4.45 -22.35
N GLU A 133 -0.97 4.78 -22.41
CA GLU A 133 -1.55 5.73 -23.36
C GLU A 133 -2.25 6.86 -22.60
N PRO A 134 -1.50 7.81 -22.01
CA PRO A 134 -2.09 8.95 -21.32
C PRO A 134 -2.88 9.84 -22.29
N GLU A 135 -4.09 10.24 -21.90
CA GLU A 135 -4.99 11.03 -22.74
C GLU A 135 -4.72 12.54 -22.62
N SER A 136 -3.91 12.95 -21.64
CA SER A 136 -3.55 14.35 -21.40
C SER A 136 -2.15 14.51 -20.82
N ILE A 137 -1.57 15.71 -20.96
CA ILE A 137 -0.27 16.07 -20.38
C ILE A 137 -0.27 15.91 -18.84
N GLU A 138 -1.39 16.16 -18.18
CA GLU A 138 -1.49 15.98 -16.73
C GLU A 138 -1.48 14.50 -16.34
N GLU A 139 -2.09 13.62 -17.14
CA GLU A 139 -1.99 12.18 -16.93
C GLU A 139 -0.58 11.66 -17.22
N GLU A 140 0.05 12.15 -18.29
CA GLU A 140 1.42 11.75 -18.67
C GLU A 140 2.42 12.01 -17.53
N LYS A 141 2.27 13.11 -16.79
CA LYS A 141 3.10 13.41 -15.60
C LYS A 141 2.90 12.42 -14.44
N LEU A 142 1.78 11.72 -14.40
CA LEU A 142 1.46 10.73 -13.37
C LEU A 142 1.89 9.32 -13.76
N VAL A 143 2.18 9.06 -15.04
CA VAL A 143 2.62 7.76 -15.53
C VAL A 143 4.00 7.45 -14.95
N ILE A 144 4.14 6.27 -14.38
CA ILE A 144 5.42 5.76 -13.89
C ILE A 144 6.03 4.89 -15.00
N PRO A 145 7.28 5.17 -15.43
CA PRO A 145 7.94 4.44 -16.51
C PRO A 145 8.12 2.93 -16.25
#